data_AF-A0A1H3BLS1-F1
#
_entry.id   AF-A0A1H3BLS1-F1
#
_cell.length_a   1.000
_cell.length_b   1.000
_cell.length_c   1.000
_cell.angle_alpha   90.00
_cell.angle_beta   90.00
_cell.angle_gamma   90.00
#
_symmetry.space_group_name_H-M   'P 1'
#
loop_
_entity.id
_entity.type
_entity.pdbx_description
1 polymer ?
#
loop_
_entity_poly.entity_id
_entity_poly.type
_entity_poly.pdbx_seq_one_letter_code
_entity_poly.pdbx_strand_id
1 'polypeptide(L)'
;MTTLWDTTGSAVVKELAAQRRTGGAVLSGVALTLVVVADENRVAEAEEAATAAAEQHPCRLLIVVRRQIEAPAPRLDAEVLIGGRLGPGEAVVMRMYGRLALHAESVVLPLLAADAPVVTWWHGTPPDQLCTDALAVIADRRITDSSMAEDQFAALRARAEDYAPGDTDLAWTRSTPWRSTLTSSVDAVSGRRGEAVRVLGGRVEGDPGSATALLLAGWLSARCGCEIPVVSGEKRPGPSGVSAVALDLDQDEQVRVQADRRGGAVISQPYRPEAMVALPDRQLGDLIGEELRRLDPDEPFAEALESTTGIPDLAYRSPVREYVWFDPAEENAGSGGATLPAVPPDSEGTDDVAQQGVDDPDQGARDAGQTVP
;
A
#
# COMPACT_ATOMS: atom_id res chain seq x y z
N MET A 1 -1.31 -3.18 26.30
CA MET A 1 -0.83 -4.16 25.30
C MET A 1 -1.16 -5.54 25.82
N THR A 2 -1.90 -6.32 25.04
CA THR A 2 -2.20 -7.73 25.30
C THR A 2 -1.64 -8.55 24.16
N THR A 3 -0.95 -9.64 24.47
CA THR A 3 -0.45 -10.59 23.46
C THR A 3 -1.28 -11.87 23.54
N LEU A 4 -1.78 -12.30 22.39
CA LEU A 4 -2.55 -13.52 22.18
C LEU A 4 -1.70 -14.49 21.36
N TRP A 5 -1.41 -15.67 21.92
CA TRP A 5 -0.63 -16.71 21.26
C TRP A 5 -1.56 -17.81 20.75
N ASP A 6 -1.29 -18.32 19.56
CA ASP A 6 -2.07 -19.40 18.93
C ASP A 6 -3.58 -19.17 19.05
N THR A 7 -4.02 -18.05 18.48
CA THR A 7 -5.34 -17.47 18.70
C THR A 7 -6.23 -17.51 17.45
N THR A 8 -7.43 -16.95 17.54
CA THR A 8 -8.38 -16.83 16.42
C THR A 8 -8.70 -15.37 16.15
N GLY A 9 -9.09 -15.03 14.90
CA GLY A 9 -9.52 -13.67 14.56
C GLY A 9 -10.65 -13.15 15.46
N SER A 10 -11.60 -14.01 15.82
CA SER A 10 -12.67 -13.66 16.76
C SER A 10 -12.16 -13.30 18.17
N ALA A 11 -11.10 -13.97 18.64
CA ALA A 11 -10.48 -13.65 19.91
C ALA A 11 -9.76 -12.29 19.87
N VAL A 12 -9.09 -11.97 18.75
CA VAL A 12 -8.46 -10.67 18.51
C VAL A 12 -9.52 -9.54 18.51
N VAL A 13 -10.63 -9.72 17.80
CA VAL A 13 -11.76 -8.76 17.79
C VAL A 13 -12.30 -8.55 19.19
N LYS A 14 -12.52 -9.63 19.95
CA LYS A 14 -13.04 -9.57 21.31
C LYS A 14 -12.09 -8.81 22.24
N GLU A 15 -10.79 -9.05 22.12
CA GLU A 15 -9.76 -8.37 22.90
C GLU A 15 -9.66 -6.89 22.55
N LEU A 16 -9.67 -6.52 21.26
CA LEU A 16 -9.68 -5.13 20.83
C LEU A 16 -10.91 -4.39 21.38
N ALA A 17 -12.09 -5.01 21.30
CA ALA A 17 -13.31 -4.46 21.88
C ALA A 17 -13.23 -4.35 23.42
N ALA A 18 -12.57 -5.28 24.10
CA ALA A 18 -12.35 -5.23 25.54
C ALA A 18 -11.43 -4.08 25.94
N GLN A 19 -10.31 -3.89 25.24
CA GLN A 19 -9.40 -2.78 25.49
C GLN A 19 -10.08 -1.43 25.24
N ARG A 20 -10.92 -1.30 24.20
CA ARG A 20 -11.68 -0.06 23.94
C ARG A 20 -12.56 0.35 25.12
N ARG A 21 -13.24 -0.63 25.74
CA ARG A 21 -14.08 -0.37 26.92
C ARG A 21 -13.26 0.10 28.12
N THR A 22 -12.08 -0.48 28.30
CA THR A 22 -11.18 -0.14 29.41
C THR A 22 -10.43 1.18 29.20
N GLY A 23 -10.11 1.52 27.95
CA GLY A 23 -9.36 2.73 27.57
C GLY A 23 -10.15 4.04 27.61
N GLY A 24 -11.45 4.00 27.89
CA GLY A 24 -12.34 5.16 27.91
C GLY A 24 -12.85 5.57 26.52
N ALA A 25 -14.05 6.13 26.46
CA ALA A 25 -14.79 6.45 25.22
C ALA A 25 -14.18 7.58 24.35
N VAL A 26 -12.92 7.96 24.55
CA VAL A 26 -12.31 9.21 24.01
C VAL A 26 -11.42 8.97 22.78
N LEU A 27 -11.32 7.76 22.25
CA LEU A 27 -10.54 7.51 21.01
C LEU A 27 -11.40 7.49 19.73
N SER A 28 -12.63 7.99 19.80
CA SER A 28 -13.61 7.85 18.72
C SER A 28 -13.42 8.89 17.61
N GLY A 29 -12.50 8.58 16.69
CA GLY A 29 -12.39 9.22 15.39
C GLY A 29 -11.32 8.53 14.54
N VAL A 30 -11.50 7.24 14.25
CA VAL A 30 -10.66 6.57 13.24
C VAL A 30 -11.06 7.15 11.89
N ALA A 31 -10.19 7.96 11.28
CA ALA A 31 -10.46 8.57 9.98
C ALA A 31 -10.26 7.56 8.84
N LEU A 32 -9.42 6.54 9.05
CA LEU A 32 -9.14 5.45 8.10
C LEU A 32 -8.54 4.23 8.83
N THR A 33 -8.57 3.07 8.18
CA THR A 33 -7.80 1.89 8.60
C THR A 33 -6.58 1.72 7.68
N LEU A 34 -5.37 1.73 8.23
CA LEU A 34 -4.15 1.41 7.50
C LEU A 34 -3.78 -0.05 7.77
N VAL A 35 -3.91 -0.88 6.73
CA VAL A 35 -3.46 -2.26 6.70
C VAL A 35 -2.03 -2.29 6.14
N VAL A 36 -1.08 -2.80 6.92
CA VAL A 36 0.33 -2.90 6.51
C VAL A 36 0.69 -4.36 6.32
N VAL A 37 1.10 -4.74 5.13
CA VAL A 37 1.58 -6.10 4.82
C VAL A 37 3.09 -6.06 4.78
N ALA A 38 3.75 -6.86 5.61
CA ALA A 38 5.21 -6.92 5.67
C ALA A 38 5.72 -8.33 5.97
N ASP A 39 6.96 -8.60 5.58
CA ASP A 39 7.71 -9.77 6.02
C ASP A 39 8.28 -9.55 7.43
N GLU A 40 8.58 -10.65 8.13
CA GLU A 40 9.09 -10.61 9.52
C GLU A 40 10.39 -9.80 9.65
N ASN A 41 11.27 -9.82 8.64
CA ASN A 41 12.53 -9.07 8.65
C ASN A 41 12.35 -7.56 8.44
N ARG A 42 11.16 -7.12 8.00
CA ARG A 42 10.83 -5.71 7.70
C ARG A 42 9.81 -5.11 8.68
N VAL A 43 9.26 -5.91 9.59
CA VAL A 43 8.21 -5.47 10.53
C VAL A 43 8.61 -4.25 11.35
N ALA A 44 9.86 -4.15 11.80
CA ALA A 44 10.31 -3.04 12.63
C ALA A 44 10.28 -1.70 11.87
N GLU A 45 10.75 -1.71 10.61
CA GLU A 45 10.71 -0.53 9.73
C GLU A 45 9.27 -0.15 9.37
N ALA A 46 8.42 -1.15 9.10
CA ALA A 46 7.00 -0.96 8.82
C ALA A 46 6.25 -0.35 10.02
N GLU A 47 6.52 -0.83 11.23
CA GLU A 47 5.95 -0.30 12.48
C GLU A 47 6.38 1.15 12.73
N GLU A 48 7.66 1.47 12.54
CA GLU A 48 8.17 2.84 12.68
C GLU A 48 7.50 3.80 11.68
N ALA A 49 7.44 3.42 10.41
CA ALA A 49 6.82 4.22 9.36
C ALA A 49 5.30 4.39 9.58
N ALA A 50 4.59 3.30 9.92
CA ALA A 50 3.16 3.35 10.18
C ALA A 50 2.84 4.21 11.41
N THR A 51 3.69 4.18 12.43
CA THR A 51 3.55 5.03 13.62
C THR A 51 3.69 6.50 13.26
N ALA A 52 4.74 6.87 12.54
CA ALA A 52 4.95 8.25 12.09
C ALA A 52 3.79 8.75 11.20
N ALA A 53 3.23 7.89 10.34
CA ALA A 53 2.06 8.23 9.55
C ALA A 53 0.80 8.39 10.41
N ALA A 54 0.59 7.52 11.41
CA ALA A 54 -0.56 7.58 12.33
C ALA A 54 -0.54 8.82 13.25
N GLU A 55 0.64 9.37 13.54
CA GLU A 55 0.78 10.65 14.26
C GLU A 55 0.28 11.84 13.43
N GLN A 56 0.45 11.78 12.11
CA GLN A 56 -0.01 12.82 11.17
C GLN A 56 -1.49 12.63 10.79
N HIS A 57 -1.94 11.38 10.71
CA HIS A 57 -3.26 10.98 10.24
C HIS A 57 -3.90 9.97 11.21
N PRO A 58 -4.91 10.36 12.01
CA PRO A 58 -5.57 9.46 12.96
C PRO A 58 -6.16 8.22 12.29
N CYS A 59 -5.52 7.07 12.46
CA CYS A 59 -5.92 5.81 11.83
C CYS A 59 -5.88 4.62 12.79
N ARG A 60 -6.58 3.55 12.42
CA ARG A 60 -6.40 2.22 13.00
C ARG A 60 -5.29 1.50 12.24
N LEU A 61 -4.30 0.98 12.95
CA LEU A 61 -3.21 0.21 12.35
C LEU A 61 -3.48 -1.29 12.44
N LEU A 62 -3.49 -1.97 11.30
CA LEU A 62 -3.56 -3.43 11.22
C LEU A 62 -2.31 -3.94 10.50
N ILE A 63 -1.31 -4.40 11.25
CA ILE A 63 -0.05 -4.88 10.70
C ILE A 63 -0.14 -6.40 10.52
N VAL A 64 -0.15 -6.84 9.26
CA VAL A 64 -0.16 -8.23 8.83
C VAL A 64 1.26 -8.66 8.50
N VAL A 65 1.81 -9.57 9.32
CA VAL A 65 3.14 -10.13 9.14
C VAL A 65 3.02 -11.55 8.59
N ARG A 66 3.41 -11.74 7.33
CA ARG A 66 3.46 -13.05 6.67
C ARG A 66 4.77 -13.76 7.04
N ARG A 67 4.81 -14.37 8.23
CA ARG A 67 6.08 -14.81 8.85
C ARG A 67 6.66 -16.08 8.22
N GLN A 68 5.86 -17.13 8.10
CA GLN A 68 6.26 -18.43 7.54
C GLN A 68 5.09 -19.07 6.81
N ILE A 69 4.94 -18.75 5.52
CA ILE A 69 3.85 -19.25 4.68
C ILE A 69 3.90 -20.78 4.56
N GLU A 70 5.10 -21.36 4.52
CA GLU A 70 5.35 -22.81 4.38
C GLU A 70 5.18 -23.61 5.68
N ALA A 71 4.74 -22.99 6.78
CA ALA A 71 4.56 -23.73 8.03
C ALA A 71 3.43 -24.80 7.88
N PRO A 72 3.60 -25.99 8.46
CA PRO A 72 2.70 -27.13 8.22
C PRO A 72 1.30 -26.94 8.81
N ALA A 73 1.14 -26.06 9.79
CA ALA A 73 -0.13 -25.78 10.45
C ALA A 73 -0.41 -24.27 10.45
N PRO A 74 -1.67 -23.86 10.22
CA PRO A 74 -2.06 -22.46 10.36
C PRO A 74 -1.97 -22.04 11.82
N ARG A 75 -1.43 -20.85 12.06
CA ARG A 75 -1.34 -20.25 13.39
C ARG A 75 -1.46 -18.73 13.28
N LEU A 76 -2.08 -18.13 14.29
CA LEU A 76 -2.15 -16.67 14.48
C LEU A 76 -1.58 -16.31 15.84
N ASP A 77 -0.57 -15.45 15.86
CA ASP A 77 -0.19 -14.70 17.06
C ASP A 77 -0.58 -13.23 16.86
N ALA A 78 -1.11 -12.58 17.89
CA ALA A 78 -1.55 -11.20 17.79
C ALA A 78 -1.14 -10.35 18.99
N GLU A 79 -0.70 -9.12 18.75
CA GLU A 79 -0.58 -8.07 19.76
C GLU A 79 -1.70 -7.06 19.56
N VAL A 80 -2.47 -6.79 20.62
CA VAL A 80 -3.51 -5.76 20.62
C VAL A 80 -3.05 -4.60 21.49
N LEU A 81 -3.00 -3.41 20.88
CA LEU A 81 -2.53 -2.18 21.48
C LEU A 81 -3.62 -1.10 21.33
N ILE A 82 -3.84 -0.34 22.40
CA ILE A 82 -4.57 0.93 22.37
C ILE A 82 -3.63 1.97 22.96
N GLY A 83 -3.21 2.91 22.14
CA GLY A 83 -2.08 3.77 22.45
C GLY A 83 -0.75 3.01 22.55
N GLY A 84 0.31 3.74 22.87
CA GLY A 84 1.64 3.17 23.12
C GLY A 84 2.56 3.29 21.91
N ARG A 85 3.31 2.22 21.59
CA ARG A 85 4.42 2.27 20.63
C ARG A 85 4.00 2.46 19.17
N LEU A 86 2.75 2.14 18.84
CA LEU A 86 2.19 2.24 17.47
C LEU A 86 1.27 3.46 17.32
N GLY A 87 1.59 4.52 18.05
CA GLY A 87 0.83 5.76 18.04
C GLY A 87 -0.35 5.76 19.02
N PRO A 88 -1.14 6.85 19.00
CA PRO A 88 -2.21 7.08 19.97
C PRO A 88 -3.46 6.23 19.72
N GLY A 89 -3.59 5.65 18.52
CA GLY A 89 -4.77 4.92 18.08
C GLY A 89 -4.81 3.45 18.51
N GLU A 90 -5.69 2.71 17.84
CA GLU A 90 -5.79 1.27 17.97
C GLU A 90 -4.83 0.62 16.99
N ALA A 91 -4.04 -0.32 17.47
CA ALA A 91 -3.14 -1.10 16.64
C ALA A 91 -3.24 -2.59 16.93
N VAL A 92 -3.22 -3.41 15.88
CA VAL A 92 -3.13 -4.85 15.98
C VAL A 92 -1.97 -5.33 15.12
N VAL A 93 -1.01 -6.03 15.70
CA VAL A 93 0.08 -6.71 14.97
C VAL A 93 -0.24 -8.19 14.91
N MET A 94 -0.43 -8.74 13.73
CA MET A 94 -0.84 -10.11 13.46
C MET A 94 0.29 -10.85 12.77
N ARG A 95 0.84 -11.88 13.41
CA ARG A 95 1.83 -12.77 12.81
C ARG A 95 1.13 -14.05 12.38
N MET A 96 1.13 -14.28 11.07
CA MET A 96 0.42 -15.39 10.44
C MET A 96 1.42 -16.43 9.92
N TYR A 97 1.06 -17.70 10.08
CA TYR A 97 1.86 -18.85 9.68
C TYR A 97 1.01 -19.82 8.86
N GLY A 98 1.66 -20.60 8.02
CA GLY A 98 1.02 -21.62 7.19
C GLY A 98 0.04 -20.98 6.20
N ARG A 99 -0.98 -21.77 5.82
CA ARG A 99 -2.05 -21.31 4.91
C ARG A 99 -2.80 -20.06 5.40
N LEU A 100 -2.79 -19.75 6.71
CA LEU A 100 -3.42 -18.53 7.20
C LEU A 100 -2.75 -17.26 6.66
N ALA A 101 -1.44 -17.29 6.43
CA ALA A 101 -0.71 -16.14 5.87
C ALA A 101 -1.16 -15.78 4.44
N LEU A 102 -1.78 -16.73 3.74
CA LEU A 102 -2.39 -16.56 2.41
C LEU A 102 -3.85 -16.08 2.48
N HIS A 103 -4.48 -16.15 3.65
CA HIS A 103 -5.88 -15.80 3.90
C HIS A 103 -6.02 -14.72 4.98
N ALA A 104 -5.17 -13.70 4.91
CA ALA A 104 -5.11 -12.64 5.92
C ALA A 104 -6.42 -11.85 6.06
N GLU A 105 -7.18 -11.72 4.96
CA GLU A 105 -8.50 -11.09 4.91
C GLU A 105 -9.48 -11.70 5.92
N SER A 106 -9.38 -13.02 6.18
CA SER A 106 -10.24 -13.71 7.16
C SER A 106 -10.12 -13.16 8.59
N VAL A 107 -8.96 -12.56 8.91
CA VAL A 107 -8.69 -11.94 10.22
C VAL A 107 -8.83 -10.42 10.14
N VAL A 108 -8.45 -9.81 9.02
CA VAL A 108 -8.48 -8.36 8.83
C VAL A 108 -9.91 -7.83 8.69
N LEU A 109 -10.77 -8.48 7.88
CA LEU A 109 -12.13 -7.99 7.59
C LEU A 109 -12.96 -7.68 8.85
N PRO A 110 -13.04 -8.57 9.87
CA PRO A 110 -13.76 -8.28 11.11
C PRO A 110 -13.17 -7.14 11.96
N LEU A 111 -11.91 -6.76 11.71
CA LEU A 111 -11.19 -5.70 12.42
C LEU A 111 -11.29 -4.34 11.72
N LEU A 112 -11.89 -4.27 10.53
CA LEU A 112 -12.12 -3.01 9.83
C LEU A 112 -13.16 -2.16 10.56
N ALA A 113 -13.05 -0.84 10.43
CA ALA A 113 -14.11 0.07 10.84
C ALA A 113 -15.13 0.19 9.70
N ALA A 114 -16.41 -0.06 9.98
CA ALA A 114 -17.46 -0.17 8.95
C ALA A 114 -17.60 1.06 8.05
N ASP A 115 -17.31 2.26 8.57
CA ASP A 115 -17.51 3.53 7.86
C ASP A 115 -16.19 4.27 7.56
N ALA A 116 -15.04 3.62 7.74
CA ALA A 116 -13.73 4.25 7.51
C ALA A 116 -13.05 3.63 6.28
N PRO A 117 -12.46 4.46 5.40
CA PRO A 117 -11.73 3.96 4.25
C PRO A 117 -10.57 3.07 4.67
N VAL A 118 -10.26 2.09 3.82
CA VAL A 118 -9.20 1.10 4.01
C VAL A 118 -8.06 1.44 3.07
N VAL A 119 -6.88 1.65 3.64
CA VAL A 119 -5.63 1.81 2.90
C VAL A 119 -4.78 0.58 3.14
N THR A 120 -4.36 -0.10 2.08
CA THR A 120 -3.41 -1.23 2.20
C THR A 120 -2.06 -0.83 1.61
N TRP A 121 -1.01 -1.07 2.39
CA TRP A 121 0.37 -0.83 1.99
C TRP A 121 1.20 -2.11 2.11
N TRP A 122 1.88 -2.50 1.03
CA TRP A 122 2.82 -3.62 1.01
C TRP A 122 4.25 -3.10 1.17
N HIS A 123 4.87 -3.35 2.32
CA HIS A 123 6.27 -3.02 2.60
C HIS A 123 7.19 -4.18 2.22
N GLY A 124 7.51 -4.26 0.94
CA GLY A 124 8.28 -5.34 0.35
C GLY A 124 8.39 -5.18 -1.16
N THR A 125 8.93 -6.20 -1.84
CA THR A 125 8.82 -6.28 -3.29
C THR A 125 7.34 -6.26 -3.66
N PRO A 126 6.89 -5.37 -4.56
CA PRO A 126 5.48 -5.26 -4.91
C PRO A 126 4.92 -6.60 -5.42
N PRO A 127 3.71 -7.04 -4.99
CA PRO A 127 3.10 -8.28 -5.49
C PRO A 127 2.82 -8.18 -6.99
N ASP A 128 3.11 -9.19 -7.81
CA ASP A 128 2.97 -9.09 -9.28
C ASP A 128 1.56 -8.68 -9.74
N GLN A 129 0.54 -9.21 -9.09
CA GLN A 129 -0.87 -8.85 -9.30
C GLN A 129 -1.50 -8.52 -7.96
N LEU A 130 -2.09 -7.33 -7.82
CA LEU A 130 -2.82 -6.96 -6.62
C LEU A 130 -4.17 -7.67 -6.55
N CYS A 131 -4.78 -8.03 -7.69
CA CYS A 131 -6.07 -8.71 -7.72
C CYS A 131 -6.06 -10.12 -7.09
N THR A 132 -4.87 -10.72 -6.91
CA THR A 132 -4.70 -12.02 -6.24
C THR A 132 -4.53 -11.91 -4.72
N ASP A 133 -4.39 -10.69 -4.18
CA ASP A 133 -4.35 -10.43 -2.74
C ASP A 133 -5.69 -9.84 -2.28
N ALA A 134 -6.45 -10.59 -1.47
CA ALA A 134 -7.75 -10.15 -1.00
C ALA A 134 -7.67 -8.83 -0.20
N LEU A 135 -6.52 -8.52 0.43
CA LEU A 135 -6.30 -7.25 1.12
C LEU A 135 -6.23 -6.05 0.16
N ALA A 136 -5.90 -6.27 -1.12
CA ALA A 136 -5.99 -5.23 -2.13
C ALA A 136 -7.41 -5.00 -2.60
N VAL A 137 -8.19 -6.07 -2.77
CA VAL A 137 -9.56 -5.96 -3.27
C VAL A 137 -10.47 -5.21 -2.30
N ILE A 138 -10.24 -5.36 -0.99
CA ILE A 138 -11.00 -4.66 0.05
C ILE A 138 -10.52 -3.22 0.31
N ALA A 139 -9.39 -2.81 -0.27
CA ALA A 139 -8.77 -1.52 -0.02
C ALA A 139 -9.29 -0.46 -1.00
N ASP A 140 -9.58 0.73 -0.47
CA ASP A 140 -9.90 1.92 -1.26
C ASP A 140 -8.63 2.52 -1.90
N ARG A 141 -7.51 2.50 -1.16
CA ARG A 141 -6.18 2.96 -1.61
C ARG A 141 -5.16 1.84 -1.46
N ARG A 142 -4.34 1.60 -2.49
CA ARG A 142 -3.34 0.52 -2.52
C ARG A 142 -1.97 1.12 -2.80
N ILE A 143 -1.05 0.95 -1.87
CA ILE A 143 0.28 1.56 -1.89
C ILE A 143 1.34 0.46 -2.10
N THR A 144 2.10 0.56 -3.17
CA THR A 144 3.28 -0.29 -3.44
C THR A 144 4.57 0.53 -3.42
N ASP A 145 5.73 -0.12 -3.53
CA ASP A 145 7.00 0.59 -3.75
C ASP A 145 7.87 -0.12 -4.79
N SER A 146 7.79 0.34 -6.04
CA SER A 146 8.55 -0.19 -7.17
C SER A 146 10.06 -0.01 -7.01
N SER A 147 10.51 0.86 -6.09
CA SER A 147 11.95 1.01 -5.80
C SER A 147 12.54 -0.15 -4.99
N MET A 148 11.68 -1.00 -4.42
CA MET A 148 12.10 -2.19 -3.67
C MET A 148 12.34 -3.42 -4.57
N ALA A 149 11.94 -3.37 -5.84
CA ALA A 149 12.19 -4.42 -6.81
C ALA A 149 13.64 -4.35 -7.34
N GLU A 150 14.17 -5.50 -7.75
CA GLU A 150 15.50 -5.58 -8.41
C GLU A 150 15.47 -4.89 -9.78
N ASP A 151 14.44 -5.20 -10.59
CA ASP A 151 14.14 -4.47 -11.82
C ASP A 151 12.94 -3.54 -11.59
N GLN A 152 13.24 -2.28 -11.31
CA GLN A 152 12.21 -1.28 -10.97
C GLN A 152 11.36 -0.89 -12.18
N PHE A 153 11.90 -0.97 -13.41
CA PHE A 153 11.11 -0.70 -14.61
C PHE A 153 10.13 -1.83 -14.90
N ALA A 154 10.57 -3.09 -14.75
CA ALA A 154 9.66 -4.23 -14.83
C ALA A 154 8.56 -4.15 -13.77
N ALA A 155 8.89 -3.73 -12.54
CA ALA A 155 7.88 -3.51 -11.49
C ALA A 155 6.86 -2.42 -11.88
N LEU A 156 7.31 -1.26 -12.39
CA LEU A 156 6.41 -0.23 -12.90
C LEU A 156 5.53 -0.73 -14.05
N ARG A 157 6.09 -1.51 -14.98
CA ARG A 157 5.32 -2.11 -16.07
C ARG A 157 4.25 -3.06 -15.53
N ALA A 158 4.59 -3.92 -14.57
CA ALA A 158 3.61 -4.79 -13.92
C ALA A 158 2.52 -3.98 -13.20
N ARG A 159 2.87 -2.85 -12.55
CA ARG A 159 1.86 -1.92 -11.98
C ARG A 159 0.93 -1.36 -13.03
N ALA A 160 1.45 -0.96 -14.19
CA ALA A 160 0.64 -0.42 -15.29
C ALA A 160 -0.26 -1.48 -15.93
N GLU A 161 0.21 -2.72 -16.04
CA GLU A 161 -0.58 -3.85 -16.54
C GLU A 161 -1.74 -4.17 -15.59
N ASP A 162 -1.48 -4.25 -14.28
CA ASP A 162 -2.48 -4.55 -13.26
C ASP A 162 -3.28 -3.32 -12.78
N TYR A 163 -2.95 -2.09 -13.18
CA TYR A 163 -3.46 -0.84 -12.59
C TYR A 163 -5.00 -0.78 -12.48
N ALA A 164 -5.47 -0.30 -11.33
CA ALA A 164 -6.83 0.19 -11.10
C ALA A 164 -6.79 1.55 -10.38
N PRO A 165 -7.70 2.50 -10.69
CA PRO A 165 -7.78 3.76 -9.96
C PRO A 165 -7.86 3.55 -8.44
N GLY A 166 -7.03 4.27 -7.70
CA GLY A 166 -6.77 4.06 -6.27
C GLY A 166 -5.44 3.35 -5.97
N ASP A 167 -4.75 2.85 -7.00
CA ASP A 167 -3.35 2.43 -6.87
C ASP A 167 -2.40 3.63 -6.85
N THR A 168 -1.32 3.51 -6.09
CA THR A 168 -0.21 4.46 -6.03
C THR A 168 1.09 3.70 -5.73
N ASP A 169 2.22 4.38 -5.91
CA ASP A 169 3.54 3.81 -5.67
C ASP A 169 4.43 4.82 -4.93
N LEU A 170 5.16 4.39 -3.90
CA LEU A 170 6.02 5.29 -3.13
C LEU A 170 7.19 5.87 -3.95
N ALA A 171 7.58 5.24 -5.05
CA ALA A 171 8.53 5.84 -5.98
C ALA A 171 7.97 7.13 -6.61
N TRP A 172 6.64 7.21 -6.80
CA TRP A 172 5.94 8.43 -7.22
C TRP A 172 5.93 9.48 -6.12
N THR A 173 5.58 9.10 -4.89
CA THR A 173 5.56 10.00 -3.72
C THR A 173 6.94 10.61 -3.44
N ARG A 174 8.02 9.84 -3.64
CA ARG A 174 9.41 10.32 -3.53
C ARG A 174 9.72 11.44 -4.54
N SER A 175 9.00 11.54 -5.65
CA SER A 175 9.18 12.60 -6.64
C SER A 175 8.51 13.92 -6.26
N THR A 176 7.63 13.97 -5.25
CA THR A 176 6.85 15.17 -4.90
C THR A 176 7.70 16.43 -4.68
N PRO A 177 8.84 16.40 -3.95
CA PRO A 177 9.70 17.57 -3.82
C PRO A 177 10.26 18.05 -5.17
N TRP A 178 10.69 17.13 -6.04
CA TRP A 178 11.15 17.47 -7.39
C TRP A 178 10.05 18.12 -8.23
N ARG A 179 8.85 17.51 -8.26
CA ARG A 179 7.69 18.06 -8.97
C ARG A 179 7.36 19.47 -8.48
N SER A 180 7.33 19.68 -7.17
CA SER A 180 7.03 20.98 -6.56
C SER A 180 8.07 22.04 -6.92
N THR A 181 9.37 21.71 -6.84
CA THR A 181 10.47 22.63 -7.19
C THR A 181 10.45 22.99 -8.67
N LEU A 182 10.21 22.01 -9.55
CA LEU A 182 10.16 22.23 -11.00
C LEU A 182 8.99 23.13 -11.39
N THR A 183 7.79 22.84 -10.90
CA THR A 183 6.61 23.67 -11.14
C THR A 183 6.85 25.10 -10.66
N SER A 184 7.37 25.28 -9.43
CA SER A 184 7.68 26.61 -8.88
C SER A 184 8.71 27.37 -9.73
N SER A 185 9.68 26.67 -10.31
CA SER A 185 10.72 27.27 -11.15
C SER A 185 10.16 27.74 -12.49
N VAL A 186 9.30 26.94 -13.13
CA VAL A 186 8.59 27.33 -14.37
C VAL A 186 7.61 28.48 -14.09
N ASP A 187 6.88 28.44 -12.99
CA ASP A 187 5.98 29.52 -12.56
C ASP A 187 6.72 30.84 -12.32
N ALA A 188 7.93 30.78 -11.77
CA ALA A 188 8.76 31.97 -11.58
C ALA A 188 9.19 32.60 -12.91
N VAL A 189 9.43 31.79 -13.96
CA VAL A 189 9.69 32.28 -15.32
C VAL A 189 8.42 32.89 -15.92
N SER A 190 7.29 32.19 -15.84
CA SER A 190 5.98 32.67 -16.30
C SER A 190 5.60 34.00 -15.66
N GLY A 191 5.69 34.11 -14.32
CA GLY A 191 5.40 35.34 -13.60
C GLY A 191 6.35 36.50 -13.92
N ARG A 192 7.62 36.22 -14.27
CA ARG A 192 8.56 37.25 -14.75
C ARG A 192 8.17 37.76 -16.14
N ARG A 193 7.77 36.86 -17.06
CA ARG A 193 7.40 37.22 -18.43
C ARG A 193 6.01 37.86 -18.50
N GLY A 194 5.12 37.52 -17.57
CA GLY A 194 3.72 37.93 -17.59
C GLY A 194 2.89 37.19 -18.63
N GLU A 195 3.38 36.05 -19.12
CA GLU A 195 2.75 35.20 -20.14
C GLU A 195 3.05 33.73 -19.88
N ALA A 196 2.30 32.83 -20.53
CA ALA A 196 2.50 31.40 -20.40
C ALA A 196 3.86 30.96 -20.96
N VAL A 197 4.47 29.98 -20.31
CA VAL A 197 5.75 29.37 -20.72
C VAL A 197 5.46 28.01 -21.33
N ARG A 198 6.11 27.71 -22.46
CA ARG A 198 6.04 26.38 -23.06
C ARG A 198 7.36 25.64 -22.86
N VAL A 199 7.29 24.43 -22.32
CA VAL A 199 8.42 23.50 -22.30
C VAL A 199 8.51 22.84 -23.69
N LEU A 200 9.68 22.95 -24.33
CA LEU A 200 9.95 22.40 -25.65
C LEU A 200 10.71 21.07 -25.60
N GLY A 201 11.38 20.79 -24.48
CA GLY A 201 12.14 19.57 -24.26
C GLY A 201 12.85 19.61 -22.91
N GLY A 202 13.73 18.65 -22.68
CA GLY A 202 14.50 18.58 -21.45
C GLY A 202 15.08 17.20 -21.22
N ARG A 203 15.55 16.98 -19.99
CA ARG A 203 16.03 15.67 -19.53
C ARG A 203 16.02 15.59 -18.00
N VAL A 204 15.85 14.37 -17.50
CA VAL A 204 16.11 14.00 -16.11
C VAL A 204 17.50 13.37 -16.06
N GLU A 205 18.44 13.95 -15.34
CA GLU A 205 19.77 13.38 -15.11
C GLU A 205 19.73 12.53 -13.84
N GLY A 206 20.06 11.24 -13.92
CA GLY A 206 19.94 10.33 -12.78
C GLY A 206 20.32 8.89 -13.10
N ASP A 207 19.71 7.95 -12.39
CA ASP A 207 19.78 6.53 -12.67
C ASP A 207 18.61 6.14 -13.61
N PRO A 208 18.87 5.72 -14.87
CA PRO A 208 17.83 5.26 -15.78
C PRO A 208 17.06 4.03 -15.30
N GLY A 209 17.60 3.27 -14.34
CA GLY A 209 16.93 2.14 -13.71
C GLY A 209 16.04 2.53 -12.51
N SER A 210 16.03 3.80 -12.10
CA SER A 210 15.25 4.23 -10.93
C SER A 210 13.79 4.50 -11.28
N ALA A 211 12.86 3.83 -10.58
CA ALA A 211 11.42 4.06 -10.73
C ALA A 211 11.03 5.53 -10.49
N THR A 212 11.61 6.19 -9.48
CA THR A 212 11.34 7.61 -9.21
C THR A 212 11.80 8.52 -10.36
N ALA A 213 12.97 8.27 -10.93
CA ALA A 213 13.47 9.05 -12.07
C ALA A 213 12.60 8.82 -13.33
N LEU A 214 12.23 7.56 -13.58
CA LEU A 214 11.38 7.16 -14.70
C LEU A 214 9.98 7.76 -14.60
N LEU A 215 9.36 7.75 -13.42
CA LEU A 215 8.05 8.36 -13.18
C LEU A 215 8.10 9.89 -13.27
N LEU A 216 9.17 10.53 -12.78
CA LEU A 216 9.35 11.97 -12.90
C LEU A 216 9.48 12.38 -14.38
N ALA A 217 10.24 11.63 -15.16
CA ALA A 217 10.37 11.81 -16.61
C ALA A 217 9.05 11.57 -17.35
N GLY A 218 8.30 10.51 -17.00
CA GLY A 218 6.97 10.22 -17.54
C GLY A 218 5.98 11.35 -17.25
N TRP A 219 5.94 11.84 -16.01
CA TRP A 219 5.10 12.99 -15.63
C TRP A 219 5.43 14.25 -16.42
N LEU A 220 6.72 14.62 -16.52
CA LEU A 220 7.14 15.77 -17.32
C LEU A 220 6.75 15.59 -18.78
N SER A 221 6.93 14.39 -19.33
CA SER A 221 6.61 14.09 -20.72
C SER A 221 5.11 14.23 -20.99
N ALA A 222 4.27 13.66 -20.12
CA ALA A 222 2.81 13.77 -20.19
C ALA A 222 2.34 15.24 -20.08
N ARG A 223 2.90 16.02 -19.13
CA ARG A 223 2.50 17.41 -18.91
C ARG A 223 2.97 18.37 -20.00
N CYS A 224 4.14 18.12 -20.60
CA CYS A 224 4.72 19.00 -21.60
C CYS A 224 4.32 18.61 -23.04
N GLY A 225 3.84 17.38 -23.24
CA GLY A 225 3.52 16.84 -24.57
C GLY A 225 4.76 16.64 -25.46
N CYS A 226 5.94 16.44 -24.84
CA CYS A 226 7.19 16.12 -25.51
C CYS A 226 7.98 15.09 -24.70
N GLU A 227 8.85 14.32 -25.36
CA GLU A 227 9.64 13.29 -24.68
C GLU A 227 10.71 13.92 -23.78
N ILE A 228 10.74 13.54 -22.50
CA ILE A 228 11.76 13.92 -21.53
C ILE A 228 12.51 12.64 -21.10
N PRO A 229 13.70 12.35 -21.66
CA PRO A 229 14.43 11.13 -21.34
C PRO A 229 15.09 11.20 -19.96
N VAL A 230 15.29 10.02 -19.35
CA VAL A 230 16.23 9.85 -18.24
C VAL A 230 17.61 9.53 -18.82
N VAL A 231 18.61 10.33 -18.46
CA VAL A 231 19.99 10.13 -18.89
C VAL A 231 20.90 9.92 -17.69
N SER A 232 21.94 9.11 -17.85
CA SER A 232 22.95 8.93 -16.82
C SER A 232 23.67 10.25 -16.55
N GLY A 233 23.62 10.72 -15.31
CA GLY A 233 24.41 11.87 -14.87
C GLY A 233 25.87 11.51 -14.63
N GLU A 234 26.75 12.51 -14.58
CA GLU A 234 28.17 12.33 -14.20
C GLU A 234 28.34 11.85 -12.74
N LYS A 235 27.32 12.10 -11.92
CA LYS A 235 27.33 11.89 -10.48
C LYS A 235 26.33 10.80 -10.13
N ARG A 236 26.75 9.89 -9.25
CA ARG A 236 25.82 8.93 -8.64
C ARG A 236 24.67 9.70 -7.97
N PRO A 237 23.41 9.39 -8.30
CA PRO A 237 22.25 10.08 -7.72
C PRO A 237 22.06 9.72 -6.25
N GLY A 238 21.24 10.53 -5.56
CA GLY A 238 20.80 10.25 -4.19
C GLY A 238 19.72 9.17 -4.13
N PRO A 239 19.06 9.00 -2.96
CA PRO A 239 18.02 7.98 -2.76
C PRO A 239 16.84 8.06 -3.74
N SER A 240 16.51 9.26 -4.24
CA SER A 240 15.47 9.43 -5.26
C SER A 240 15.86 8.96 -6.67
N GLY A 241 17.12 8.57 -6.90
CA GLY A 241 17.62 8.24 -8.24
C GLY A 241 17.75 9.44 -9.19
N VAL A 242 17.36 10.65 -8.77
CA VAL A 242 17.44 11.89 -9.56
C VAL A 242 18.57 12.77 -9.05
N SER A 243 19.35 13.33 -9.97
CA SER A 243 20.47 14.23 -9.67
C SER A 243 20.25 15.65 -10.19
N ALA A 244 19.64 15.80 -11.35
CA ALA A 244 19.22 17.08 -11.87
C ALA A 244 18.06 16.92 -12.86
N VAL A 245 17.34 18.00 -13.12
CA VAL A 245 16.37 18.10 -14.20
C VAL A 245 16.63 19.41 -14.94
N ALA A 246 16.72 19.34 -16.26
CA ALA A 246 16.85 20.50 -17.14
C ALA A 246 15.65 20.54 -18.08
N LEU A 247 14.98 21.69 -18.15
CA LEU A 247 13.85 21.94 -19.03
C LEU A 247 14.20 23.07 -19.98
N ASP A 248 14.14 22.78 -21.28
CA ASP A 248 14.31 23.75 -22.35
C ASP A 248 12.96 24.41 -22.60
N LEU A 249 12.91 25.72 -22.37
CA LEU A 249 11.73 26.53 -22.51
C LEU A 249 11.71 27.21 -23.89
N ASP A 250 10.57 27.74 -24.27
CA ASP A 250 10.48 28.69 -25.36
C ASP A 250 11.31 29.96 -25.11
N GLN A 251 11.60 30.70 -26.19
CA GLN A 251 12.46 31.88 -26.18
C GLN A 251 13.92 31.59 -25.78
N ASP A 252 14.43 30.39 -26.10
CA ASP A 252 15.82 29.96 -25.88
C ASP A 252 16.28 30.08 -24.41
N GLU A 253 15.34 29.87 -23.49
CA GLU A 253 15.55 29.90 -22.06
C GLU A 253 15.61 28.47 -21.48
N GLN A 254 16.36 28.27 -20.39
CA GLN A 254 16.45 26.97 -19.72
C GLN A 254 16.29 27.13 -18.21
N VAL A 255 15.51 26.24 -17.61
CA VAL A 255 15.45 26.05 -16.15
C VAL A 255 16.17 24.75 -15.80
N ARG A 256 17.06 24.80 -14.81
CA ARG A 256 17.75 23.62 -14.29
C ARG A 256 17.63 23.56 -12.77
N VAL A 257 17.25 22.40 -12.26
CA VAL A 257 17.25 22.08 -10.83
C VAL A 257 18.28 20.99 -10.60
N GLN A 258 19.27 21.22 -9.74
CA GLN A 258 20.35 20.26 -9.46
C GLN A 258 20.47 19.99 -7.96
N ALA A 259 20.41 18.73 -7.54
CA ALA A 259 20.55 18.36 -6.13
C ALA A 259 21.99 18.56 -5.62
N ASP A 260 22.15 19.09 -4.41
CA ASP A 260 23.45 19.42 -3.80
C ASP A 260 24.00 18.34 -2.83
N ARG A 261 23.28 17.21 -2.69
CA ARG A 261 23.53 16.08 -1.78
C ARG A 261 23.46 16.38 -0.28
N ARG A 262 23.08 17.59 0.12
CA ARG A 262 22.91 18.00 1.52
C ARG A 262 21.43 18.20 1.88
N GLY A 263 20.54 17.55 1.12
CA GLY A 263 19.10 17.77 1.22
C GLY A 263 18.66 19.11 0.63
N GLY A 264 19.44 19.70 -0.28
CA GLY A 264 19.11 20.90 -1.02
C GLY A 264 19.20 20.71 -2.53
N ALA A 265 18.74 21.71 -3.26
CA ALA A 265 18.92 21.83 -4.71
C ALA A 265 19.24 23.27 -5.10
N VAL A 266 20.05 23.41 -6.14
CA VAL A 266 20.35 24.67 -6.81
C VAL A 266 19.43 24.81 -8.01
N ILE A 267 18.68 25.91 -8.05
CA ILE A 267 17.87 26.31 -9.19
C ILE A 267 18.66 27.34 -9.99
N SER A 268 18.91 27.03 -11.26
CA SER A 268 19.47 27.93 -12.25
C SER A 268 18.38 28.28 -13.26
N GLN A 269 18.14 29.58 -13.45
CA GLN A 269 17.11 30.07 -14.36
C GLN A 269 17.53 31.42 -14.96
N PRO A 270 16.95 31.82 -16.11
CA PRO A 270 17.39 33.00 -16.83
C PRO A 270 17.11 34.29 -16.05
N TYR A 271 18.03 35.24 -16.15
CA TYR A 271 17.90 36.59 -15.57
C TYR A 271 17.71 36.63 -14.05
N ARG A 272 18.03 35.56 -13.32
CA ARG A 272 18.10 35.54 -11.86
C ARG A 272 19.40 34.87 -11.40
N PRO A 273 19.93 35.27 -10.23
CA PRO A 273 21.00 34.50 -9.60
C PRO A 273 20.50 33.11 -9.23
N GLU A 274 21.42 32.17 -9.11
CA GLU A 274 21.12 30.83 -8.60
C GLU A 274 20.49 30.92 -7.21
N ALA A 275 19.47 30.10 -6.98
CA ALA A 275 18.78 30.01 -5.70
C ALA A 275 18.94 28.60 -5.12
N MET A 276 19.14 28.51 -3.81
CA MET A 276 19.13 27.24 -3.09
C MET A 276 17.75 27.01 -2.48
N VAL A 277 17.23 25.79 -2.65
CA VAL A 277 15.97 25.35 -2.06
C VAL A 277 16.16 24.04 -1.30
N ALA A 278 15.28 23.78 -0.33
CA ALA A 278 15.27 22.49 0.35
C ALA A 278 14.76 21.40 -0.60
N LEU A 279 15.49 20.29 -0.64
CA LEU A 279 15.13 19.07 -1.33
C LEU A 279 15.54 17.88 -0.45
N PRO A 280 14.93 17.73 0.74
CA PRO A 280 15.35 16.73 1.71
C PRO A 280 14.99 15.32 1.23
N ASP A 281 15.83 14.35 1.60
CA ASP A 281 15.45 12.95 1.53
C ASP A 281 14.30 12.70 2.51
N ARG A 282 13.27 12.01 2.05
CA ARG A 282 12.06 11.75 2.83
C ARG A 282 12.10 10.38 3.48
N GLN A 283 11.72 10.35 4.75
CA GLN A 283 11.59 9.09 5.48
C GLN A 283 10.34 8.34 5.06
N LEU A 284 10.31 7.02 5.27
CA LEU A 284 9.20 6.17 4.86
C LEU A 284 7.87 6.61 5.49
N GLY A 285 7.88 6.97 6.77
CA GLY A 285 6.70 7.49 7.45
C GLY A 285 6.13 8.77 6.84
N ASP A 286 6.99 9.67 6.33
CA ASP A 286 6.54 10.88 5.63
C ASP A 286 5.85 10.53 4.31
N LEU A 287 6.37 9.54 3.57
CA LEU A 287 5.79 9.10 2.31
C LEU A 287 4.42 8.48 2.52
N ILE A 288 4.29 7.58 3.51
CA ILE A 288 2.99 7.00 3.87
C ILE A 288 2.03 8.09 4.33
N GLY A 289 2.47 9.02 5.19
CA GLY A 289 1.65 10.15 5.62
C GLY A 289 1.12 10.98 4.44
N GLU A 290 1.93 11.21 3.41
CA GLU A 290 1.46 11.91 2.21
C GLU A 290 0.36 11.13 1.48
N GLU A 291 0.53 9.82 1.28
CA GLU A 291 -0.48 8.98 0.63
C GLU A 291 -1.78 8.87 1.46
N LEU A 292 -1.71 9.01 2.78
CA LEU A 292 -2.90 9.03 3.65
C LEU A 292 -3.66 10.37 3.61
N ARG A 293 -3.07 11.43 3.06
CA ARG A 293 -3.70 12.76 3.00
C ARG A 293 -4.80 12.82 1.94
N ARG A 294 -4.66 12.07 0.84
CA ARG A 294 -5.55 12.10 -0.31
C ARG A 294 -5.82 10.68 -0.80
N LEU A 295 -7.07 10.23 -0.63
CA LEU A 295 -7.46 8.83 -0.93
C LEU A 295 -8.14 8.67 -2.30
N ASP A 296 -8.57 9.76 -2.94
CA ASP A 296 -9.04 9.73 -4.32
C ASP A 296 -7.97 9.22 -5.29
N PRO A 297 -8.37 8.67 -6.45
CA PRO A 297 -7.44 8.29 -7.51
C PRO A 297 -6.42 9.40 -7.81
N ASP A 298 -5.16 9.02 -8.02
CA ASP A 298 -4.10 9.96 -8.42
C ASP A 298 -3.95 9.94 -9.94
N GLU A 299 -4.72 10.78 -10.64
CA GLU A 299 -4.66 10.86 -12.11
C GLU A 299 -3.28 11.30 -12.62
N PRO A 300 -2.58 12.28 -12.01
CA PRO A 300 -1.19 12.58 -12.35
C PRO A 300 -0.23 11.39 -12.24
N PHE A 301 -0.44 10.47 -11.29
CA PHE A 301 0.33 9.22 -11.21
C PHE A 301 0.02 8.30 -12.40
N ALA A 302 -1.26 8.11 -12.71
CA ALA A 302 -1.69 7.28 -13.84
C ALA A 302 -1.08 7.79 -15.16
N GLU A 303 -1.18 9.11 -15.44
CA GLU A 303 -0.59 9.75 -16.61
C GLU A 303 0.93 9.58 -16.68
N ALA A 304 1.62 9.71 -15.54
CA ALA A 304 3.06 9.50 -15.47
C ALA A 304 3.42 8.05 -15.79
N LEU A 305 2.69 7.10 -15.22
CA LEU A 305 2.87 5.67 -15.42
C LEU A 305 2.58 5.25 -16.87
N GLU A 306 1.52 5.80 -17.47
CA GLU A 306 1.20 5.66 -18.91
C GLU A 306 2.37 6.12 -19.77
N SER A 307 2.86 7.33 -19.53
CA SER A 307 3.97 7.88 -20.31
C SER A 307 5.28 7.12 -20.10
N THR A 308 5.52 6.56 -18.91
CA THR A 308 6.72 5.77 -18.62
C THR A 308 6.67 4.38 -19.26
N THR A 309 5.51 3.73 -19.25
CA THR A 309 5.38 2.30 -19.64
C THR A 309 4.82 2.10 -21.05
N GLY A 310 4.16 3.12 -21.60
CA GLY A 310 3.47 3.06 -22.89
C GLY A 310 2.12 2.33 -22.86
N ILE A 311 1.61 1.97 -21.69
CA ILE A 311 0.31 1.31 -21.52
C ILE A 311 -0.75 2.40 -21.32
N PRO A 312 -1.73 2.57 -22.23
CA PRO A 312 -2.68 3.68 -22.18
C PRO A 312 -3.91 3.40 -21.30
N ASP A 313 -4.73 4.45 -21.15
CA ASP A 313 -6.09 4.44 -20.60
C ASP A 313 -6.18 3.95 -19.14
N LEU A 314 -5.12 4.10 -18.35
CA LEU A 314 -5.04 3.68 -16.95
C LEU A 314 -6.10 4.40 -16.10
N ALA A 315 -6.22 5.72 -16.26
CA ALA A 315 -7.18 6.53 -15.49
C ALA A 315 -8.66 6.20 -15.77
N TYR A 316 -8.95 5.56 -16.92
CA TYR A 316 -10.30 5.20 -17.33
C TYR A 316 -10.70 3.76 -16.99
N ARG A 317 -9.81 2.99 -16.36
CA ARG A 317 -10.10 1.61 -15.93
C ARG A 317 -11.10 1.60 -14.77
N SER A 318 -11.70 0.43 -14.54
CA SER A 318 -12.58 0.23 -13.38
C SER A 318 -11.80 0.44 -12.08
N PRO A 319 -12.29 1.27 -11.15
CA PRO A 319 -11.71 1.36 -9.79
C PRO A 319 -11.97 0.09 -8.97
N VAL A 320 -12.98 -0.69 -9.35
CA VAL A 320 -13.33 -1.95 -8.70
C VAL A 320 -12.44 -3.05 -9.24
N ARG A 321 -11.74 -3.74 -8.34
CA ARG A 321 -11.03 -4.99 -8.61
C ARG A 321 -11.91 -6.19 -8.26
N GLU A 322 -11.91 -7.20 -9.12
CA GLU A 322 -12.46 -8.51 -8.78
C GLU A 322 -11.36 -9.35 -8.14
N TYR A 323 -11.67 -10.01 -7.03
CA TYR A 323 -10.73 -10.93 -6.41
C TYR A 323 -10.57 -12.17 -7.29
N VAL A 324 -9.35 -12.37 -7.79
CA VAL A 324 -8.98 -13.58 -8.51
C VAL A 324 -8.33 -14.50 -7.49
N TRP A 325 -9.08 -15.50 -7.04
CA TRP A 325 -8.51 -16.52 -6.17
C TRP A 325 -7.40 -17.25 -6.90
N PHE A 326 -6.24 -17.30 -6.26
CA PHE A 326 -5.04 -17.97 -6.71
C PHE A 326 -4.54 -18.81 -5.54
N ASP A 327 -4.23 -20.10 -5.74
CA ASP A 327 -3.53 -20.91 -4.74
C ASP A 327 -2.03 -20.93 -5.07
N PRO A 328 -1.19 -20.22 -4.30
CA PRO A 328 0.26 -20.26 -4.46
C PRO A 328 0.85 -21.68 -4.32
N ALA A 329 0.14 -22.61 -3.67
CA ALA A 329 0.58 -23.99 -3.56
C ALA A 329 0.41 -24.78 -4.88
N GLU A 330 -0.48 -24.36 -5.79
CA GLU A 330 -0.69 -25.02 -7.08
C GLU A 330 0.45 -24.74 -8.08
N GLU A 331 1.08 -23.56 -8.00
CA GLU A 331 2.20 -23.19 -8.88
C GLU A 331 3.47 -24.02 -8.59
N ASN A 332 3.73 -24.31 -7.32
CA ASN A 332 4.82 -25.20 -6.91
C ASN A 332 4.57 -26.68 -7.26
N ALA A 333 3.32 -27.10 -7.48
CA ALA A 333 3.01 -28.45 -7.94
C ALA A 333 3.38 -28.69 -9.42
N GLY A 334 3.56 -27.61 -10.20
CA GLY A 334 3.97 -27.67 -11.61
C GLY A 334 5.45 -28.02 -11.84
N SER A 335 6.30 -27.95 -10.81
CA SER A 335 7.75 -28.26 -10.91
C SER A 335 8.17 -29.55 -10.20
N GLY A 336 7.25 -30.25 -9.54
CA GLY A 336 7.49 -31.53 -8.89
C GLY A 336 6.23 -32.39 -8.92
N GLY A 337 6.15 -33.29 -9.90
CA GLY A 337 5.01 -34.19 -10.07
C GLY A 337 4.73 -35.03 -8.81
N ALA A 338 3.69 -34.66 -8.08
CA ALA A 338 2.97 -35.54 -7.17
C ALA A 338 1.49 -35.33 -7.40
N THR A 339 0.88 -36.25 -8.14
CA THR A 339 -0.56 -36.32 -8.37
C THR A 339 -1.28 -36.36 -7.02
N LEU A 340 -2.15 -35.38 -6.75
CA LEU A 340 -3.08 -35.48 -5.62
C LEU A 340 -3.94 -36.75 -5.77
N PRO A 341 -4.24 -37.47 -4.68
CA PRO A 341 -5.10 -38.64 -4.76
C PRO A 341 -6.51 -38.22 -5.19
N ALA A 342 -6.96 -38.77 -6.32
CA ALA A 342 -8.32 -38.57 -6.81
C ALA A 342 -9.33 -39.14 -5.80
N VAL A 343 -10.38 -38.38 -5.52
CA VAL A 343 -11.54 -38.85 -4.74
C VAL A 343 -12.14 -40.06 -5.49
N PRO A 344 -12.30 -41.21 -4.82
CA PRO A 344 -12.92 -42.38 -5.43
C PRO A 344 -14.36 -42.07 -5.90
N PRO A 345 -14.76 -42.58 -7.09
CA PRO A 345 -16.05 -42.29 -7.72
C PRO A 345 -17.28 -42.85 -6.98
N ASP A 346 -17.08 -43.50 -5.84
CA ASP A 346 -18.09 -44.12 -4.97
C ASP A 346 -18.39 -43.31 -3.70
N SER A 347 -17.92 -42.06 -3.59
CA SER A 347 -18.37 -41.13 -2.55
C SER A 347 -19.77 -40.58 -2.85
N GLU A 348 -20.82 -41.39 -2.63
CA GLU A 348 -22.18 -40.88 -2.47
C GLU A 348 -22.34 -40.30 -1.05
N GLY A 349 -22.61 -38.99 -0.95
CA GLY A 349 -22.78 -38.30 0.32
C GLY A 349 -24.12 -38.64 0.99
N THR A 350 -24.08 -39.33 2.13
CA THR A 350 -25.15 -39.27 3.13
C THR A 350 -24.84 -38.14 4.11
N ASP A 351 -25.46 -36.99 3.88
CA ASP A 351 -25.34 -35.79 4.72
C ASP A 351 -26.42 -35.83 5.82
N ASP A 352 -26.26 -36.73 6.80
CA ASP A 352 -27.24 -36.99 7.87
C ASP A 352 -27.19 -35.97 9.02
N VAL A 353 -26.54 -34.82 8.83
CA VAL A 353 -26.40 -33.79 9.89
C VAL A 353 -27.25 -32.54 9.63
N ALA A 354 -27.98 -32.47 8.50
CA ALA A 354 -28.81 -31.32 8.13
C ALA A 354 -30.30 -31.42 8.55
N GLN A 355 -30.73 -32.46 9.27
CA GLN A 355 -32.12 -32.58 9.71
C GLN A 355 -32.25 -33.04 11.16
N GLN A 356 -32.01 -32.13 12.11
CA GLN A 356 -32.74 -32.17 13.39
C GLN A 356 -32.58 -30.87 14.15
N GLY A 357 -33.61 -30.04 14.06
CA GLY A 357 -33.87 -28.95 14.98
C GLY A 357 -35.29 -28.45 14.75
N VAL A 358 -36.24 -28.92 15.56
CA VAL A 358 -37.28 -28.12 16.26
C VAL A 358 -37.86 -28.98 17.40
N ASP A 359 -37.97 -28.34 18.57
CA ASP A 359 -38.55 -28.75 19.85
C ASP A 359 -39.99 -29.32 19.80
N ASP A 360 -40.35 -30.21 20.73
CA ASP A 360 -41.26 -29.90 21.86
C ASP A 360 -41.34 -31.10 22.85
N PRO A 361 -41.33 -30.88 24.19
CA PRO A 361 -41.51 -31.95 25.18
C PRO A 361 -42.97 -32.02 25.60
N ASP A 362 -43.65 -33.16 25.38
CA ASP A 362 -44.96 -33.36 25.97
C ASP A 362 -45.15 -34.71 26.65
N GLN A 363 -45.55 -34.59 27.92
CA GLN A 363 -46.52 -35.39 28.66
C GLN A 363 -46.47 -36.93 28.58
N GLY A 364 -46.20 -37.52 29.74
CA GLY A 364 -46.57 -38.88 30.10
C GLY A 364 -46.83 -39.00 31.60
N ALA A 365 -47.98 -38.54 32.04
CA ALA A 365 -48.47 -38.64 33.42
C ALA A 365 -48.56 -40.09 33.92
N ARG A 366 -48.30 -40.30 35.23
CA ARG A 366 -49.10 -41.19 36.10
C ARG A 366 -48.89 -40.86 37.58
N ASP A 367 -50.01 -41.00 38.26
CA ASP A 367 -50.47 -40.40 39.50
C ASP A 367 -50.35 -41.37 40.71
N ALA A 368 -50.73 -40.86 41.90
CA ALA A 368 -50.85 -41.46 43.24
C ALA A 368 -49.60 -41.32 44.14
N GLY A 369 -49.64 -40.75 45.35
CA GLY A 369 -50.73 -40.24 46.17
C GLY A 369 -50.31 -40.20 47.65
N GLN A 370 -50.81 -39.19 48.38
CA GLN A 370 -51.13 -39.16 49.82
C GLN A 370 -50.03 -39.02 50.93
N THR A 371 -50.13 -37.84 51.59
CA THR A 371 -50.17 -37.53 53.05
C THR A 371 -48.97 -37.73 53.99
N VAL A 372 -48.42 -36.59 54.49
CA VAL A 372 -48.43 -36.00 55.89
C VAL A 372 -48.04 -36.95 57.05
N PRO A 373 -47.27 -36.51 58.09
CA PRO A 373 -47.25 -35.17 58.71
C PRO A 373 -45.98 -34.34 58.63
#